data_AF-A0A1B6GTI4-F1
#
_entry.id   AF-A0A1B6GTI4-F1
#
_cell.length_a   1.000
_cell.length_b   1.000
_cell.length_c   1.000
_cell.angle_alpha   90.00
_cell.angle_beta   90.00
_cell.angle_gamma   90.00
#
_symmetry.space_group_name_H-M   'P 1'
#
loop_
_entity.id
_entity.type
_entity.pdbx_description
1 polymer ?
#
loop_
_entity_poly.entity_id
_entity_poly.type
_entity_poly.pdbx_seq_one_letter_code
_entity_poly.pdbx_strand_id
1 'polypeptide(L)'
;MMSTQFARFIHLTTTRVMMGASKSNLAKLRKKTGYPFGNCKKALEVNNNDLEKAEKWLEDQAKSLGWSKAMKMESRNTPQGLVGIAWDKQYAAMVEVNCETDFVSKNDRFQKLVDIVAKTCLHHSKTDNPSPKSISKVIIGGEEMGKLLAADQQSLSDHVVKNIAMVGERLVLRRAALVSAQPSLQLSALTHPVTGASAGNTSLLGKYGAVLIYSSPSRDERTAALAKQLCQHVIGMNPTKIEPSPDDPAPVPVKPVVRERA
;
A
#
# COMPACT_ATOMS: atom_id res chain seq x y z
N MET A 1 -52.84 -38.81 49.68
CA MET A 1 -53.34 -37.46 49.30
C MET A 1 -52.27 -36.46 49.74
N MET A 2 -51.59 -35.63 48.95
CA MET A 2 -51.63 -35.32 47.52
C MET A 2 -50.23 -34.82 47.08
N SER A 3 -49.82 -35.27 45.89
CA SER A 3 -49.10 -34.54 44.83
C SER A 3 -48.04 -33.47 45.20
N THR A 4 -46.76 -33.83 45.10
CA THR A 4 -45.66 -32.89 44.82
C THR A 4 -45.51 -32.72 43.31
N GLN A 5 -45.92 -31.56 42.79
CA GLN A 5 -45.70 -31.19 41.39
C GLN A 5 -44.24 -30.81 41.16
N PHE A 6 -43.51 -31.62 40.40
CA PHE A 6 -42.24 -31.23 39.80
C PHE A 6 -42.51 -30.33 38.58
N ALA A 7 -42.30 -29.02 38.73
CA ALA A 7 -42.29 -28.09 37.61
C ALA A 7 -41.04 -28.33 36.75
N ARG A 8 -41.19 -28.99 35.61
CA ARG A 8 -40.17 -29.05 34.56
C ARG A 8 -40.08 -27.67 33.90
N PHE A 9 -39.06 -26.90 34.25
CA PHE A 9 -38.64 -25.74 33.48
C PHE A 9 -38.11 -26.21 32.12
N ILE A 10 -38.96 -26.12 31.09
CA ILE A 10 -38.54 -26.25 29.70
C ILE A 10 -37.81 -24.94 29.38
N HIS A 11 -36.49 -25.01 29.27
CA HIS A 11 -35.67 -23.94 28.71
C HIS A 11 -36.09 -23.76 27.24
N LEU A 12 -36.99 -22.81 26.96
CA LEU A 12 -37.19 -22.34 25.59
C LEU A 12 -35.89 -21.62 25.18
N THR A 13 -34.95 -22.36 24.60
CA THR A 13 -33.95 -21.77 23.73
C THR A 13 -34.72 -21.19 22.56
N THR A 14 -34.97 -19.88 22.59
CA THR A 14 -35.42 -19.11 21.43
C THR A 14 -34.48 -19.43 20.29
N THR A 15 -34.90 -20.34 19.40
CA THR A 15 -34.25 -20.56 18.13
C THR A 15 -34.47 -19.26 17.37
N ARG A 16 -33.51 -18.33 17.50
CA ARG A 16 -33.48 -17.11 16.70
C ARG A 16 -33.45 -17.58 15.26
N VAL A 17 -34.59 -17.51 14.57
CA VAL A 17 -34.68 -17.76 13.14
C VAL A 17 -33.78 -16.70 12.52
N MET A 18 -32.56 -17.09 12.19
CA MET A 18 -31.61 -16.22 11.51
C MET A 18 -32.20 -15.98 10.13
N MET A 19 -32.72 -14.77 9.93
CA MET A 19 -33.29 -14.38 8.65
C MET A 19 -32.17 -14.43 7.61
N GLY A 20 -32.33 -15.30 6.60
CA GLY A 20 -31.31 -15.47 5.56
C GLY A 20 -31.01 -14.16 4.84
N ALA A 21 -29.77 -14.00 4.37
CA ALA A 21 -29.40 -12.82 3.60
C ALA A 21 -30.19 -12.72 2.29
N SER A 22 -30.84 -11.58 2.06
CA SER A 22 -31.53 -11.25 0.81
C SER A 22 -30.51 -11.18 -0.33
N LYS A 23 -30.78 -11.89 -1.44
CA LYS A 23 -29.91 -11.93 -2.63
C LYS A 23 -29.65 -10.54 -3.20
N SER A 24 -30.68 -9.66 -3.23
CA SER A 24 -30.57 -8.29 -3.74
C SER A 24 -29.67 -7.43 -2.83
N ASN A 25 -29.87 -7.48 -1.51
CA ASN A 25 -29.07 -6.72 -0.57
C ASN A 25 -27.62 -7.23 -0.53
N LEU A 26 -27.42 -8.54 -0.66
CA LEU A 26 -26.09 -9.14 -0.72
C LEU A 26 -25.31 -8.67 -1.95
N ALA A 27 -25.94 -8.65 -3.13
CA ALA A 27 -25.33 -8.12 -4.34
C ALA A 27 -24.98 -6.63 -4.20
N LYS A 28 -25.90 -5.82 -3.66
CA LYS A 28 -25.68 -4.38 -3.41
C LYS A 28 -24.54 -4.14 -2.43
N LEU A 29 -24.55 -4.82 -1.28
CA LEU A 29 -23.52 -4.69 -0.25
C LEU A 29 -22.14 -5.10 -0.78
N ARG A 30 -22.07 -6.20 -1.52
CA ARG A 30 -20.82 -6.65 -2.15
C ARG A 30 -20.36 -5.66 -3.23
N LYS A 31 -21.25 -5.13 -4.06
CA LYS A 31 -20.86 -4.14 -5.09
C LYS A 31 -20.35 -2.84 -4.45
N LYS A 32 -20.97 -2.40 -3.35
CA LYS A 32 -20.59 -1.17 -2.63
C LYS A 32 -19.28 -1.34 -1.87
N THR A 33 -19.15 -2.42 -1.10
CA THR A 33 -18.07 -2.59 -0.12
C THR A 33 -16.94 -3.51 -0.61
N GLY A 34 -17.22 -4.39 -1.57
CA GLY A 34 -16.34 -5.42 -2.14
C GLY A 34 -15.65 -6.35 -1.15
N TYR A 35 -16.18 -6.55 0.06
CA TYR A 35 -15.70 -7.61 0.95
C TYR A 35 -16.01 -9.01 0.36
N PRO A 36 -15.34 -10.07 0.86
CA PRO A 36 -15.64 -11.45 0.49
C PRO A 36 -17.11 -11.80 0.69
N PHE A 37 -17.69 -12.57 -0.23
CA PHE A 37 -19.12 -12.86 -0.27
C PHE A 37 -19.66 -13.41 1.05
N GLY A 38 -18.91 -14.34 1.67
CA GLY A 38 -19.28 -14.92 2.97
C GLY A 38 -19.37 -13.88 4.09
N ASN A 39 -18.49 -12.87 4.08
CA ASN A 39 -18.52 -11.79 5.07
C ASN A 39 -19.74 -10.89 4.84
N CYS A 40 -20.04 -10.52 3.60
CA CYS A 40 -21.24 -9.72 3.27
C CYS A 40 -22.53 -10.47 3.65
N LYS A 41 -22.58 -11.78 3.41
CA LYS A 41 -23.72 -12.63 3.80
C LYS A 41 -23.91 -12.62 5.32
N LYS A 42 -22.84 -12.89 6.07
CA LYS A 42 -22.87 -12.88 7.53
C LYS A 42 -23.24 -11.50 8.10
N ALA A 43 -22.72 -10.43 7.50
CA ALA A 43 -23.04 -9.07 7.90
C ALA A 43 -24.53 -8.77 7.77
N LEU A 44 -25.17 -9.20 6.68
CA LEU A 44 -26.61 -9.04 6.49
C LEU A 44 -27.43 -9.91 7.46
N GLU A 45 -27.02 -11.15 7.70
CA GLU A 45 -27.73 -12.05 8.63
C GLU A 45 -27.72 -11.51 10.07
N VAL A 46 -26.58 -10.99 10.54
CA VAL A 46 -26.44 -10.44 11.90
C VAL A 46 -27.19 -9.10 12.06
N ASN A 47 -27.30 -8.32 10.98
CA ASN A 47 -27.91 -6.99 10.99
C ASN A 47 -29.33 -6.98 10.39
N ASN A 48 -30.02 -8.12 10.36
CA ASN A 48 -31.40 -8.23 9.88
C ASN A 48 -31.63 -7.63 8.48
N ASN A 49 -30.69 -7.87 7.56
CA ASN A 49 -30.67 -7.36 6.18
C ASN A 49 -30.57 -5.83 6.02
N ASP A 50 -30.23 -5.10 7.08
CA ASP A 50 -29.95 -3.66 7.05
C ASP A 50 -28.58 -3.39 6.41
N LEU A 51 -28.58 -2.67 5.28
CA LEU A 51 -27.38 -2.43 4.47
C LEU A 51 -26.35 -1.53 5.18
N GLU A 52 -26.81 -0.48 5.86
CA GLU A 52 -25.92 0.49 6.52
C GLU A 52 -25.26 -0.13 7.75
N LYS A 53 -26.05 -0.85 8.56
CA LYS A 53 -25.51 -1.58 9.70
C LYS A 53 -24.58 -2.72 9.27
N ALA A 54 -24.91 -3.42 8.18
CA ALA A 54 -24.04 -4.47 7.65
C ALA A 54 -22.71 -3.90 7.14
N GLU A 55 -22.72 -2.73 6.50
CA GLU A 55 -21.50 -2.04 6.06
C GLU A 55 -20.63 -1.63 7.25
N LYS A 56 -21.20 -0.97 8.25
CA LYS A 56 -20.47 -0.62 9.47
C LYS A 56 -19.92 -1.85 10.19
N TRP A 57 -20.72 -2.91 10.27
CA TRP A 57 -20.28 -4.18 10.86
C TRP A 57 -19.10 -4.78 10.10
N LEU A 58 -19.08 -4.71 8.76
CA LEU A 58 -17.94 -5.18 7.97
C LEU A 58 -16.67 -4.40 8.26
N GLU A 59 -16.76 -3.07 8.43
CA GLU A 59 -15.62 -2.23 8.78
C GLU A 59 -15.08 -2.54 10.18
N ASP A 60 -15.97 -2.68 11.17
CA ASP A 60 -15.60 -3.02 12.54
C ASP A 60 -14.97 -4.42 12.61
N GLN A 61 -15.49 -5.37 11.83
CA GLN A 61 -14.90 -6.71 11.72
C GLN A 61 -13.56 -6.71 11.00
N ALA A 62 -13.39 -5.88 9.96
CA ALA A 62 -12.12 -5.74 9.26
C ALA A 62 -11.03 -5.19 10.18
N LYS A 63 -11.37 -4.21 11.04
CA LYS A 63 -10.47 -3.66 12.05
C LYS A 63 -10.14 -4.67 13.15
N SER A 64 -11.17 -5.26 13.76
CA SER A 64 -11.00 -6.15 14.92
C SER A 64 -10.32 -7.48 14.58
N LEU A 65 -10.65 -8.09 13.44
CA LEU A 65 -10.10 -9.39 13.04
C LEU A 65 -8.94 -9.28 12.05
N GLY A 66 -8.69 -8.09 11.51
CA GLY A 66 -7.66 -7.88 10.50
C GLY A 66 -6.28 -8.28 10.99
N TRP A 67 -5.89 -7.83 12.18
CA TRP A 67 -4.59 -8.13 12.79
C TRP A 67 -4.41 -9.64 13.03
N SER A 68 -5.44 -10.31 13.56
CA SER A 68 -5.42 -11.77 13.74
C SER A 68 -5.27 -12.51 12.40
N LYS A 69 -5.94 -12.04 11.35
CA LYS A 69 -5.78 -12.61 10.00
C LYS A 69 -4.37 -12.37 9.45
N ALA A 70 -3.85 -11.15 9.58
CA ALA A 70 -2.51 -10.81 9.14
C ALA A 70 -1.45 -11.69 9.82
N MET A 71 -1.54 -11.87 11.14
CA MET A 71 -0.66 -12.76 11.90
C MET A 71 -0.76 -14.22 11.43
N LYS A 72 -1.96 -14.74 11.17
CA LYS A 72 -2.14 -16.10 10.62
C LYS A 72 -1.56 -16.28 9.22
N MET A 73 -1.28 -15.20 8.52
CA MET A 73 -0.77 -15.19 7.15
C MET A 73 0.71 -14.81 7.09
N GLU A 74 1.35 -14.53 8.22
CA GLU A 74 2.73 -14.05 8.30
C GLU A 74 3.79 -15.04 7.80
N SER A 75 3.48 -16.34 7.71
CA SER A 75 4.40 -17.32 7.12
C SER A 75 4.27 -17.45 5.60
N ARG A 76 3.24 -16.83 4.98
CA ARG A 76 2.96 -17.01 3.55
C ARG A 76 3.89 -16.17 2.70
N ASN A 77 4.41 -16.73 1.61
CA ASN A 77 5.29 -15.99 0.72
C ASN A 77 4.53 -14.94 -0.11
N THR A 78 5.15 -13.77 -0.33
CA THR A 78 4.59 -12.66 -1.12
C THR A 78 5.54 -12.29 -2.26
N PRO A 79 5.63 -13.11 -3.31
CA PRO A 79 6.57 -12.90 -4.43
C PRO A 79 6.08 -11.86 -5.43
N GLN A 80 4.81 -11.45 -5.36
CA GLN A 80 4.21 -10.45 -6.25
C GLN A 80 4.09 -9.10 -5.54
N GLY A 81 3.73 -8.05 -6.26
CA GLY A 81 3.61 -6.71 -5.70
C GLY A 81 3.71 -5.61 -6.73
N LEU A 82 3.82 -4.39 -6.23
CA LEU A 82 4.06 -3.20 -7.05
C LEU A 82 5.11 -2.30 -6.38
N VAL A 83 5.85 -1.62 -7.23
CA VAL A 83 6.61 -0.43 -6.91
C VAL A 83 5.72 0.79 -7.13
N GLY A 84 5.65 1.67 -6.14
CA GLY A 84 5.00 2.98 -6.23
C GLY A 84 6.01 4.12 -6.11
N ILE A 85 5.87 5.16 -6.93
CA ILE A 85 6.72 6.36 -6.84
C ILE A 85 5.85 7.60 -6.73
N ALA A 86 5.96 8.29 -5.59
CA ALA A 86 5.46 9.65 -5.41
C ALA A 86 6.65 10.61 -5.42
N TRP A 87 6.58 11.69 -6.19
CA TRP A 87 7.71 12.62 -6.30
C TRP A 87 7.27 14.04 -6.67
N ASP A 88 8.15 15.00 -6.41
CA ASP A 88 8.02 16.40 -6.84
C ASP A 88 9.38 16.99 -7.22
N LYS A 89 9.50 18.33 -7.22
CA LYS A 89 10.72 19.04 -7.63
C LYS A 89 11.97 18.64 -6.85
N GLN A 90 11.85 18.25 -5.59
CA GLN A 90 12.99 18.06 -4.68
C GLN A 90 12.98 16.72 -3.96
N TYR A 91 11.84 16.05 -3.87
CA TYR A 91 11.68 14.82 -3.11
C TYR A 91 11.11 13.71 -3.99
N ALA A 92 11.52 12.48 -3.71
CA ALA A 92 10.91 11.28 -4.25
C ALA A 92 10.85 10.20 -3.17
N ALA A 93 9.72 9.50 -3.09
CA ALA A 93 9.57 8.29 -2.32
C ALA A 93 9.22 7.14 -3.27
N MET A 94 10.10 6.14 -3.32
CA MET A 94 9.88 4.90 -4.05
C MET A 94 9.63 3.78 -3.04
N VAL A 95 8.46 3.16 -3.11
CA VAL A 95 7.99 2.17 -2.14
C VAL A 95 7.78 0.83 -2.82
N GLU A 96 8.01 -0.26 -2.09
CA GLU A 96 7.75 -1.62 -2.55
C GLU A 96 6.73 -2.27 -1.60
N VAL A 97 5.58 -2.63 -2.15
CA VAL A 97 4.49 -3.31 -1.42
C VAL A 97 4.21 -4.64 -2.11
N ASN A 98 4.23 -5.71 -1.33
CA ASN A 98 4.13 -7.08 -1.84
C ASN A 98 2.77 -7.72 -1.51
N CYS A 99 2.39 -8.69 -2.33
CA CYS A 99 1.22 -9.55 -2.19
C CYS A 99 1.53 -11.00 -2.63
N GLU A 100 0.62 -11.92 -2.35
CA GLU A 100 0.81 -13.35 -2.71
C GLU A 100 0.69 -13.56 -4.22
N THR A 101 -0.38 -13.02 -4.84
CA THR A 101 -0.70 -13.26 -6.25
C THR A 101 -0.67 -12.00 -7.11
N ASP A 102 -0.48 -12.18 -8.42
CA ASP A 102 -0.45 -11.08 -9.38
C ASP A 102 -1.86 -10.50 -9.63
N PHE A 103 -2.91 -11.31 -9.42
CA PHE A 103 -4.31 -10.87 -9.44
C PHE A 103 -4.55 -9.75 -8.42
N VAL A 104 -3.97 -9.85 -7.22
CA VAL A 104 -4.06 -8.81 -6.20
C VAL A 104 -3.26 -7.58 -6.60
N SER A 105 -2.06 -7.73 -7.16
CA SER A 105 -1.27 -6.59 -7.64
C SER A 105 -2.01 -5.73 -8.68
N LYS A 106 -2.87 -6.36 -9.49
CA LYS A 106 -3.69 -5.70 -10.53
C LYS A 106 -5.00 -5.12 -9.99
N ASN A 107 -5.35 -5.38 -8.73
CA ASN A 107 -6.59 -4.89 -8.12
C ASN A 107 -6.49 -3.40 -7.75
N ASP A 108 -7.53 -2.63 -8.08
CA ASP A 108 -7.59 -1.19 -7.80
C ASP A 108 -7.37 -0.83 -6.33
N ARG A 109 -7.78 -1.68 -5.39
CA ARG A 109 -7.60 -1.43 -3.95
C ARG A 109 -6.15 -1.57 -3.54
N PHE A 110 -5.49 -2.60 -4.05
CA PHE A 110 -4.07 -2.79 -3.80
C PHE A 110 -3.29 -1.61 -4.40
N GLN A 111 -3.60 -1.20 -5.63
CA GLN A 111 -2.98 -0.03 -6.25
C GLN A 111 -3.21 1.26 -5.46
N LYS A 112 -4.42 1.47 -4.92
CA LYS A 112 -4.72 2.60 -4.03
C LYS A 112 -3.93 2.53 -2.72
N LEU A 113 -3.76 1.34 -2.14
CA LEU A 113 -2.90 1.15 -0.98
C LEU A 113 -1.46 1.56 -1.28
N VAL A 114 -0.90 1.13 -2.42
CA VAL A 114 0.46 1.50 -2.83
C VAL A 114 0.59 3.02 -3.05
N ASP A 115 -0.42 3.66 -3.65
CA ASP A 115 -0.48 5.13 -3.82
C ASP A 115 -0.51 5.86 -2.45
N ILE A 116 -1.33 5.41 -1.50
CA ILE A 116 -1.36 5.94 -0.12
C ILE A 116 0.02 5.81 0.53
N VAL A 117 0.63 4.62 0.46
CA VAL A 117 1.95 4.35 1.05
C VAL A 117 3.01 5.27 0.44
N ALA A 118 3.04 5.41 -0.89
CA ALA A 118 4.00 6.27 -1.59
C ALA A 118 3.84 7.75 -1.18
N LYS A 119 2.61 8.26 -1.12
CA LYS A 119 2.32 9.64 -0.71
C LYS A 119 2.70 9.91 0.74
N THR A 120 2.37 8.98 1.64
CA THR A 120 2.73 9.08 3.07
C THR A 120 4.24 9.10 3.25
N CYS A 121 4.98 8.24 2.54
CA CYS A 121 6.44 8.23 2.55
C CYS A 121 7.04 9.53 2.01
N LEU A 122 6.48 10.08 0.93
CA LEU A 122 6.91 11.37 0.38
C LEU A 122 6.67 12.51 1.38
N HIS A 123 5.51 12.53 2.03
CA HIS A 123 5.19 13.53 3.05
C HIS A 123 6.14 13.42 4.25
N HIS A 124 6.40 12.21 4.74
CA HIS A 124 7.36 11.97 5.82
C HIS A 124 8.76 12.49 5.45
N SER A 125 9.25 12.21 4.23
CA SER A 125 10.55 12.71 3.77
C SER A 125 10.65 14.24 3.76
N LYS A 126 9.55 14.95 3.45
CA LYS A 126 9.50 16.42 3.47
C LYS A 126 9.50 16.98 4.88
N THR A 127 8.83 16.30 5.80
CA THR A 127 8.78 16.73 7.21
C THR A 127 10.12 16.49 7.89
N ASP A 128 10.78 15.37 7.58
CA ASP A 128 12.09 15.01 8.15
C ASP A 128 13.22 15.92 7.65
N ASN A 129 13.23 16.24 6.35
CA ASN A 129 14.23 17.10 5.74
C ASN A 129 13.58 18.21 4.90
N PRO A 130 13.01 19.28 5.50
CA PRO A 130 12.22 20.28 4.79
C PRO A 130 13.02 21.17 3.83
N SER A 131 14.35 21.19 3.95
CA SER A 131 15.24 22.03 3.13
C SER A 131 16.55 21.30 2.78
N PRO A 132 16.50 20.34 1.83
CA PRO A 132 17.67 19.56 1.44
C PRO A 132 18.77 20.47 0.89
N LYS A 133 19.94 20.41 1.52
CA LYS A 133 21.14 21.16 1.11
C LYS A 133 22.08 20.36 0.21
N SER A 134 21.87 19.05 0.13
CA SER A 134 22.62 18.11 -0.69
C SER A 134 21.69 16.95 -1.11
N ILE A 135 22.19 16.05 -1.95
CA ILE A 135 21.50 14.79 -2.23
C ILE A 135 21.51 13.94 -0.95
N SER A 136 20.34 13.48 -0.53
CA SER A 136 20.20 12.47 0.52
C SER A 136 19.36 11.29 0.04
N LYS A 137 19.69 10.12 0.56
CA LYS A 137 18.93 8.88 0.35
C LYS A 137 18.82 8.15 1.69
N VAL A 138 17.60 7.88 2.10
CA VAL A 138 17.26 7.12 3.30
C VAL A 138 16.46 5.89 2.86
N ILE A 139 16.82 4.72 3.38
CA ILE A 139 16.04 3.50 3.18
C ILE A 139 15.34 3.19 4.49
N ILE A 140 14.01 3.06 4.46
CA ILE A 140 13.20 2.65 5.60
C ILE A 140 12.60 1.27 5.34
N GLY A 141 12.57 0.44 6.39
CA GLY A 141 12.00 -0.91 6.34
C GLY A 141 10.48 -0.92 6.55
N GLY A 142 9.88 -2.10 6.42
CA GLY A 142 8.43 -2.31 6.61
C GLY A 142 7.91 -1.87 7.98
N GLU A 143 8.65 -2.14 9.06
CA GLU A 143 8.22 -1.76 10.42
C GLU A 143 8.17 -0.25 10.65
N GLU A 144 9.19 0.47 10.18
CA GLU A 144 9.26 1.93 10.29
C GLU A 144 8.20 2.58 9.41
N MET A 145 8.08 2.12 8.16
CA MET A 145 7.04 2.56 7.24
C MET A 145 5.65 2.30 7.81
N GLY A 146 5.42 1.14 8.40
CA GLY A 146 4.15 0.75 8.99
C GLY A 146 3.66 1.64 10.12
N LYS A 147 4.56 2.39 10.78
CA LYS A 147 4.22 3.35 11.85
C LYS A 147 3.83 4.74 11.32
N LEU A 148 4.15 5.04 10.06
CA LEU A 148 3.82 6.34 9.47
C LEU A 148 2.30 6.51 9.37
N LEU A 149 1.83 7.72 9.68
CA LEU A 149 0.43 8.08 9.61
C LEU A 149 0.09 8.64 8.22
N ALA A 150 -0.93 8.06 7.59
CA ALA A 150 -1.49 8.59 6.36
C ALA A 150 -2.34 9.84 6.63
N ALA A 151 -2.85 10.47 5.57
CA ALA A 151 -3.64 11.71 5.66
C ALA A 151 -4.91 11.58 6.53
N ASP A 152 -5.43 10.36 6.68
CA ASP A 152 -6.58 10.04 7.52
C ASP A 152 -6.19 9.70 8.98
N GLN A 153 -4.96 9.97 9.38
CA GLN A 153 -4.39 9.71 10.71
C GLN A 153 -4.35 8.23 11.12
N GLN A 154 -4.53 7.31 10.17
CA GLN A 154 -4.34 5.88 10.39
C GLN A 154 -2.92 5.47 10.00
N SER A 155 -2.37 4.49 10.72
CA SER A 155 -1.05 3.96 10.40
C SER A 155 -1.06 3.20 9.07
N LEU A 156 0.06 3.18 8.36
CA LEU A 156 0.17 2.36 7.14
C LEU A 156 -0.04 0.86 7.43
N SER A 157 0.30 0.40 8.64
CA SER A 157 -0.01 -0.97 9.07
C SER A 157 -1.52 -1.23 9.15
N ASP A 158 -2.30 -0.28 9.66
CA ASP A 158 -3.76 -0.40 9.71
C ASP A 158 -4.37 -0.44 8.30
N HIS A 159 -3.85 0.38 7.39
CA HIS A 159 -4.26 0.35 5.98
C HIS A 159 -3.98 -1.01 5.32
N VAL A 160 -2.81 -1.60 5.59
CA VAL A 160 -2.43 -2.93 5.11
C VAL A 160 -3.37 -3.99 5.67
N VAL A 161 -3.60 -3.98 6.98
CA VAL A 161 -4.49 -4.92 7.69
C VAL A 161 -5.93 -4.85 7.16
N LYS A 162 -6.44 -3.63 6.93
CA LYS A 162 -7.76 -3.41 6.33
C LYS A 162 -7.84 -4.02 4.93
N ASN A 163 -6.79 -3.88 4.12
CA ASN A 163 -6.75 -4.46 2.78
C ASN A 163 -6.61 -6.00 2.82
N ILE A 164 -5.84 -6.58 3.74
CA ILE A 164 -5.79 -8.03 3.96
C ILE A 164 -7.19 -8.59 4.24
N ALA A 165 -7.99 -7.90 5.07
CA ALA A 165 -9.35 -8.33 5.38
C ALA A 165 -10.30 -8.34 4.17
N MET A 166 -10.06 -7.45 3.19
CA MET A 166 -10.85 -7.34 1.96
C MET A 166 -10.39 -8.32 0.88
N VAL A 167 -9.08 -8.42 0.68
CA VAL A 167 -8.47 -9.21 -0.40
C VAL A 167 -8.37 -10.68 -0.01
N GLY A 168 -8.06 -10.97 1.25
CA GLY A 168 -7.87 -12.34 1.74
C GLY A 168 -6.50 -12.93 1.43
N GLU A 169 -5.52 -12.11 1.07
CA GLU A 169 -4.11 -12.47 0.86
C GLU A 169 -3.20 -11.66 1.78
N ARG A 170 -2.01 -12.20 2.09
CA ARG A 170 -0.96 -11.51 2.81
C ARG A 170 -0.48 -10.32 1.98
N LEU A 171 -0.43 -9.17 2.61
CA LEU A 171 0.15 -7.94 2.06
C LEU A 171 1.31 -7.52 2.96
N VAL A 172 2.40 -7.03 2.38
CA VAL A 172 3.61 -6.66 3.12
C VAL A 172 4.13 -5.31 2.64
N LEU A 173 4.37 -4.41 3.59
CA LEU A 173 5.21 -3.23 3.34
C LEU A 173 6.65 -3.71 3.36
N ARG A 174 7.33 -3.76 2.22
CA ARG A 174 8.69 -4.32 2.16
C ARG A 174 9.73 -3.27 2.57
N ARG A 175 9.78 -2.17 1.83
CA ARG A 175 10.77 -1.10 2.01
C ARG A 175 10.39 0.16 1.23
N ALA A 176 10.96 1.29 1.63
CA ALA A 176 10.92 2.51 0.85
C ALA A 176 12.30 3.16 0.75
N ALA A 177 12.58 3.76 -0.39
CA ALA A 177 13.70 4.65 -0.62
C ALA A 177 13.17 6.09 -0.68
N LEU A 178 13.55 6.89 0.31
CA LEU A 178 13.26 8.32 0.40
C LEU A 178 14.48 9.07 -0.11
N VAL A 179 14.29 9.92 -1.10
CA VAL A 179 15.36 10.65 -1.76
C VAL A 179 15.01 12.13 -1.76
N SER A 180 15.98 12.96 -1.42
CA SER A 180 15.83 14.41 -1.52
C SER A 180 17.05 15.04 -2.20
N ALA A 181 16.84 16.17 -2.86
CA ALA A 181 17.89 16.91 -3.53
C ALA A 181 17.71 18.42 -3.37
N GLN A 182 18.84 19.12 -3.35
CA GLN A 182 18.90 20.57 -3.33
C GLN A 182 18.22 21.22 -4.57
N PRO A 183 17.69 22.45 -4.47
CA PRO A 183 16.92 23.09 -5.54
C PRO A 183 17.63 23.24 -6.90
N SER A 184 18.96 23.26 -6.92
CA SER A 184 19.75 23.36 -8.17
C SER A 184 19.75 22.07 -8.99
N LEU A 185 19.35 20.94 -8.39
CA LEU A 185 19.19 19.67 -9.08
C LEU A 185 17.74 19.47 -9.53
N GLN A 186 17.57 18.49 -10.42
CA GLN A 186 16.28 18.09 -10.98
C GLN A 186 16.04 16.61 -10.72
N LEU A 187 14.78 16.24 -10.56
CA LEU A 187 14.34 14.86 -10.40
C LEU A 187 13.54 14.40 -11.63
N SER A 188 13.64 13.11 -11.94
CA SER A 188 12.75 12.42 -12.87
C SER A 188 12.48 11.03 -12.32
N ALA A 189 11.29 10.49 -12.60
CA ALA A 189 10.92 9.15 -12.19
C ALA A 189 10.15 8.42 -13.29
N LEU A 190 10.29 7.10 -13.31
CA LEU A 190 9.58 6.22 -14.23
C LEU A 190 9.28 4.89 -13.54
N THR A 191 8.12 4.31 -13.85
CA THR A 191 7.81 2.90 -13.55
C THR A 191 7.60 2.10 -14.83
N HIS A 192 7.79 0.77 -14.75
CA HIS A 192 7.57 -0.12 -15.88
C HIS A 192 7.08 -1.52 -15.44
N PRO A 193 6.11 -2.14 -16.15
CA PRO A 193 5.13 -1.44 -16.97
C PRO A 193 4.35 -0.45 -16.11
N VAL A 194 3.93 0.67 -16.70
CA VAL A 194 3.08 1.64 -15.99
C VAL A 194 1.71 1.01 -15.78
N THR A 195 1.22 1.03 -14.54
CA THR A 195 -0.10 0.54 -14.15
C THR A 195 -0.81 1.60 -13.31
N GLY A 196 -2.13 1.47 -13.15
CA GLY A 196 -2.89 2.32 -12.23
C GLY A 196 -3.30 3.71 -12.76
N ALA A 197 -3.11 3.99 -14.05
CA ALA A 197 -3.64 5.19 -14.70
C ALA A 197 -5.18 5.30 -14.60
N SER A 198 -5.89 4.16 -14.48
CA SER A 198 -7.36 4.11 -14.39
C SER A 198 -7.92 4.29 -12.98
N ALA A 199 -7.10 4.29 -11.94
CA ALA A 199 -7.57 4.28 -10.54
C ALA A 199 -7.59 5.67 -9.86
N GLY A 200 -7.32 6.75 -10.60
CA GLY A 200 -7.22 8.11 -10.06
C GLY A 200 -5.97 8.34 -9.18
N ASN A 201 -5.01 7.41 -9.25
CA ASN A 201 -3.74 7.50 -8.53
C ASN A 201 -2.89 8.62 -9.11
N THR A 202 -2.14 9.32 -8.26
CA THR A 202 -1.20 10.36 -8.72
C THR A 202 0.24 9.87 -8.68
N SER A 203 0.53 8.82 -7.92
CA SER A 203 1.81 8.14 -7.94
C SER A 203 1.96 7.25 -9.17
N LEU A 204 3.20 7.12 -9.65
CA LEU A 204 3.53 6.16 -10.70
C LEU A 204 3.57 4.76 -10.09
N LEU A 205 2.84 3.80 -10.67
CA LEU A 205 2.84 2.41 -10.21
C LEU A 205 3.37 1.49 -11.30
N GLY A 206 4.09 0.44 -10.93
CA GLY A 206 4.56 -0.58 -11.87
C GLY A 206 5.33 -1.70 -11.19
N LYS A 207 5.89 -2.62 -11.99
CA LYS A 207 6.70 -3.73 -11.45
C LYS A 207 8.12 -3.30 -11.10
N TYR A 208 8.67 -2.39 -11.90
CA TYR A 208 9.99 -1.79 -11.74
C TYR A 208 9.84 -0.28 -11.62
N GLY A 209 10.81 0.37 -10.97
CA GLY A 209 10.84 1.81 -10.78
C GLY A 209 12.26 2.35 -10.79
N ALA A 210 12.42 3.58 -11.28
CA ALA A 210 13.66 4.32 -11.22
C ALA A 210 13.38 5.79 -10.87
N VAL A 211 14.28 6.35 -10.06
CA VAL A 211 14.35 7.78 -9.75
C VAL A 211 15.75 8.25 -10.17
N LEU A 212 15.79 9.31 -10.98
CA LEU A 212 17.01 9.95 -11.45
C LEU A 212 17.10 11.34 -10.84
N ILE A 213 18.24 11.65 -10.23
CA ILE A 213 18.62 13.01 -9.85
C ILE A 213 19.71 13.45 -10.83
N TYR A 214 19.56 14.64 -11.41
CA TYR A 214 20.50 15.15 -12.40
C TYR A 214 20.65 16.67 -12.30
N SER A 215 21.80 17.16 -12.76
CA SER A 215 22.03 18.57 -13.03
C SER A 215 21.83 18.82 -14.51
N SER A 216 21.19 19.94 -14.87
CA SER A 216 21.08 20.37 -16.26
C SER A 216 20.96 21.89 -16.32
N PRO A 217 21.64 22.55 -17.28
CA PRO A 217 21.53 24.00 -17.48
C PRO A 217 20.15 24.41 -18.00
N SER A 218 19.43 23.49 -18.65
CA SER A 218 18.06 23.70 -19.16
C SER A 218 17.03 22.86 -18.39
N ARG A 219 15.82 23.40 -18.27
CA ARG A 219 14.61 22.70 -17.80
C ARG A 219 13.62 22.48 -18.95
N ASP A 220 14.14 22.31 -20.17
CA ASP A 220 13.31 22.17 -21.37
C ASP A 220 12.75 20.75 -21.52
N GLU A 221 11.78 20.60 -22.43
CA GLU A 221 11.11 19.32 -22.66
C GLU A 221 12.06 18.22 -23.17
N ARG A 222 13.12 18.60 -23.90
CA ARG A 222 14.12 17.65 -24.41
C ARG A 222 14.95 17.07 -23.28
N THR A 223 15.40 17.89 -22.33
CA THR A 223 16.08 17.43 -21.11
C THR A 223 15.16 16.50 -20.32
N ALA A 224 13.89 16.85 -20.15
CA ALA A 224 12.94 16.01 -19.42
C ALA A 224 12.68 14.66 -20.12
N ALA A 225 12.59 14.65 -21.46
CA ALA A 225 12.45 13.44 -22.26
C ALA A 225 13.68 12.52 -22.13
N LEU A 226 14.89 13.09 -22.22
CA LEU A 226 16.14 12.35 -22.02
C LEU A 226 16.20 11.77 -20.60
N ALA A 227 15.84 12.53 -19.58
CA ALA A 227 15.82 12.05 -18.20
C ALA A 227 14.89 10.84 -18.03
N LYS A 228 13.73 10.81 -18.70
CA LYS A 228 12.83 9.64 -18.70
C LYS A 228 13.45 8.45 -19.44
N GLN A 229 14.13 8.68 -20.58
CA GLN A 229 14.84 7.61 -21.31
C GLN A 229 15.98 7.02 -20.46
N LEU A 230 16.69 7.85 -19.69
CA LEU A 230 17.68 7.38 -18.74
C LEU A 230 17.06 6.55 -17.61
N CYS A 231 15.90 6.95 -17.07
CA CYS A 231 15.15 6.09 -16.13
C CYS A 231 14.79 4.73 -16.76
N GLN A 232 14.37 4.72 -18.03
CA GLN A 232 14.09 3.48 -18.76
C GLN A 232 15.36 2.63 -18.95
N HIS A 233 16.49 3.25 -19.26
CA HIS A 233 17.79 2.58 -19.32
C HIS A 233 18.17 1.96 -17.97
N VAL A 234 18.00 2.70 -16.86
CA VAL A 234 18.26 2.18 -15.51
C VAL A 234 17.39 0.96 -15.21
N ILE A 235 16.10 1.01 -15.55
CA ILE A 235 15.19 -0.13 -15.38
C ILE A 235 15.64 -1.33 -16.23
N GLY A 236 15.97 -1.11 -17.50
CA GLY A 236 16.29 -2.18 -18.44
C GLY A 236 17.67 -2.82 -18.20
N MET A 237 18.68 -2.00 -17.92
CA MET A 237 20.08 -2.44 -17.82
C MET A 237 20.54 -2.71 -16.37
N ASN A 238 19.77 -2.26 -15.38
CA ASN A 238 20.07 -2.42 -13.95
C ASN A 238 21.53 -2.05 -13.58
N PRO A 239 22.00 -0.83 -13.93
CA PRO A 239 23.37 -0.41 -13.63
C PRO A 239 23.56 -0.29 -12.11
N THR A 240 24.75 -0.63 -11.62
CA THR A 240 25.01 -0.71 -10.17
C THR A 240 25.86 0.42 -9.62
N LYS A 241 26.44 1.25 -10.50
CA LYS A 241 27.25 2.42 -10.15
C LYS A 241 27.10 3.49 -11.24
N ILE A 242 27.30 4.74 -10.84
CA ILE A 242 27.52 5.86 -11.75
C ILE A 242 29.03 6.10 -11.69
N GLU A 243 29.71 6.09 -12.83
CA GLU A 243 31.13 6.44 -12.87
C GLU A 243 31.26 7.97 -12.79
N PRO A 244 32.19 8.50 -11.99
CA PRO A 244 32.46 9.92 -11.98
C PRO A 244 33.00 10.35 -13.35
N SER A 245 32.52 11.49 -13.84
CA SER A 245 33.10 12.16 -14.99
C SER A 245 34.52 12.61 -14.65
N PRO A 246 35.48 12.66 -15.60
CA PRO A 246 36.77 13.30 -15.40
C PRO A 246 36.65 14.77 -14.94
N ASP A 247 35.52 15.41 -15.25
CA ASP A 247 35.21 16.79 -14.90
C ASP A 247 34.48 16.95 -13.55
N ASP A 248 34.16 15.85 -12.85
CA ASP A 248 33.49 15.91 -11.55
C ASP A 248 34.50 16.28 -10.43
N PRO A 249 34.13 17.13 -9.46
CA PRO A 249 34.94 17.33 -8.27
C PRO A 249 35.09 16.00 -7.51
N ALA A 250 36.26 15.80 -6.87
CA ALA A 250 36.62 14.55 -6.22
C ALA A 250 35.47 14.00 -5.33
N PRO A 251 35.13 12.70 -5.45
CA PRO A 251 33.99 12.14 -4.76
C PRO A 251 34.17 12.29 -3.24
N VAL A 252 33.15 12.84 -2.57
CA VAL A 252 33.03 12.79 -1.11
C VAL A 252 32.90 11.31 -0.73
N PRO A 253 33.74 10.77 0.18
CA PRO A 253 33.72 9.35 0.51
C PRO A 253 32.38 8.95 1.13
N VAL A 254 31.52 8.31 0.33
CA VAL A 254 30.28 7.70 0.82
C VAL A 254 30.57 6.25 1.16
N LYS A 255 30.33 5.85 2.42
CA LYS A 255 30.44 4.44 2.85
C LYS A 255 29.53 3.55 1.98
N PRO A 256 30.00 2.35 1.58
CA PRO A 256 29.26 1.49 0.66
C PRO A 256 27.93 1.04 1.30
N VAL A 257 26.82 1.39 0.66
CA VAL A 257 25.49 0.88 1.01
C VAL A 257 25.39 -0.55 0.49
N VAL A 258 25.23 -1.47 1.43
CA VAL A 258 24.97 -2.90 1.22
C VAL A 258 23.74 -3.09 0.32
N ARG A 259 23.84 -3.99 -0.66
CA ARG A 259 22.78 -4.35 -1.63
C ARG A 259 21.77 -5.33 -1.01
N GLU A 260 20.52 -5.26 -1.45
CA GLU A 260 19.64 -6.44 -1.49
C GLU A 260 18.83 -6.50 -2.80
N ARG A 261 18.97 -7.66 -3.47
CA ARG A 261 18.12 -8.13 -4.59
C ARG A 261 16.79 -8.63 -4.04
N ALA A 262 15.73 -8.52 -4.86
CA ALA A 262 14.42 -9.07 -4.56
C ALA A 262 14.45 -10.60 -4.45
#